data_AF-A0A971ZK88-F1
#
_entry.id   AF-A0A971ZK88-F1
#
_cell.length_a   1.000
_cell.length_b   1.000
_cell.length_c   1.000
_cell.angle_alpha   90.00
_cell.angle_beta   90.00
_cell.angle_gamma   90.00
#
_symmetry.space_group_name_H-M   'P 1'
#
loop_
_entity.id
_entity.type
_entity.pdbx_description
1 polymer ?
#
loop_
_entity_poly.entity_id
_entity_poly.type
_entity_poly.pdbx_seq_one_letter_code
_entity_poly.pdbx_strand_id
1 'polypeptide(L)' 'MVLEMAAHEYYDDYDELNKDYAMNILDSYLQYRGDDGRPSDVEIEYDDEYDIVRIKANIHYLGNDHTTFRM' A
#
# COMPACT_ATOMS: atom_id res chain seq x y z
N MET A 1 -2.60 -5.99 -2.85
CA MET A 1 -1.25 -5.52 -3.23
C MET A 1 -0.33 -5.75 -2.05
N VAL A 2 0.95 -6.03 -2.32
CA VAL A 2 2.02 -6.11 -1.31
C VAL A 2 3.17 -5.24 -1.80
N LEU A 3 3.70 -4.40 -0.90
CA LEU A 3 4.90 -3.60 -1.11
C LEU A 3 5.91 -3.98 -0.02
N GLU A 4 7.15 -4.23 -0.42
CA GLU A 4 8.25 -4.61 0.47
C GLU A 4 9.40 -3.63 0.25
N MET A 5 10.00 -3.18 1.35
CA MET A 5 11.17 -2.30 1.32
C MET A 5 12.11 -2.65 2.48
N ALA A 6 13.39 -2.31 2.34
CA ALA A 6 14.33 -2.53 3.42
C ALA A 6 13.94 -1.67 4.63
N ALA A 7 14.06 -2.21 5.84
CA ALA A 7 13.63 -1.50 7.04
C ALA A 7 14.40 -0.19 7.24
N HIS A 8 15.70 -0.15 6.92
CA HIS A 8 16.47 1.10 6.97
C HIS A 8 15.89 2.20 6.07
N GLU A 9 15.44 1.88 4.85
CA GLU A 9 14.82 2.88 3.95
C GLU A 9 13.49 3.40 4.52
N TYR A 10 12.73 2.56 5.23
CA TYR A 10 11.53 3.00 5.92
C TYR A 10 11.87 3.91 7.11
N TYR A 11 12.83 3.50 7.94
CA TYR A 11 13.20 4.22 9.16
C TYR A 11 14.02 5.49 8.91
N ASP A 12 14.52 5.70 7.68
CA ASP A 12 15.12 6.98 7.28
C ASP A 12 14.08 8.12 7.23
N ASP A 13 12.82 7.81 6.93
CA ASP A 13 11.72 8.78 6.80
C ASP A 13 10.65 8.67 7.91
N TYR A 14 10.53 7.52 8.58
CA TYR A 14 9.46 7.23 9.54
C TYR A 14 9.97 6.62 10.84
N ASP A 15 9.62 7.21 12.00
CA ASP A 15 10.14 6.76 13.31
C ASP A 15 9.45 5.50 13.88
N GLU A 16 8.29 5.10 13.33
CA GLU A 16 7.50 3.97 13.82
C GLU A 16 6.65 3.33 12.73
N LEU A 17 6.21 2.09 12.94
CA LEU A 17 5.24 1.44 12.06
C LEU A 17 3.84 2.01 12.30
N ASN A 18 3.34 2.76 11.34
CA ASN A 18 2.01 3.37 11.42
C ASN A 18 1.20 3.10 10.14
N LYS A 19 -0.09 2.82 10.31
CA LYS A 19 -1.02 2.59 9.18
C LYS A 19 -1.20 3.83 8.31
N ASP A 20 -1.16 5.02 8.88
CA ASP A 20 -1.26 6.28 8.14
C ASP A 20 -0.02 6.50 7.27
N TYR A 21 1.17 6.14 7.76
CA TYR A 21 2.40 6.17 6.96
C TYR A 21 2.33 5.16 5.82
N ALA A 22 1.90 3.93 6.12
CA ALA A 22 1.70 2.88 5.13
C ALA A 22 0.71 3.30 4.02
N MET A 23 -0.39 3.98 4.40
CA MET A 23 -1.38 4.50 3.47
C MET A 23 -0.79 5.58 2.55
N ASN A 24 -0.01 6.52 3.10
CA ASN A 24 0.65 7.57 2.32
C ASN A 24 1.68 7.00 1.33
N ILE A 25 2.46 5.99 1.76
CA ILE A 25 3.42 5.29 0.91
C ILE A 25 2.70 4.62 -0.27
N LEU A 26 1.60 3.90 -0.01
CA LEU A 26 0.81 3.25 -1.05
C LEU A 26 0.18 4.25 -2.01
N ASP A 27 -0.39 5.33 -1.50
CA ASP A 27 -1.01 6.38 -2.33
C ASP A 27 0.03 7.06 -3.24
N SER A 28 1.23 7.35 -2.71
CA SER A 28 2.34 7.90 -3.48
C SER A 28 2.83 6.92 -4.54
N TYR A 29 2.93 5.64 -4.21
CA TYR A 29 3.34 4.58 -5.13
C TYR A 29 2.35 4.38 -6.30
N LEU A 30 1.04 4.39 -6.01
CA LEU A 30 0.00 4.29 -7.03
C LEU A 30 -0.01 5.52 -7.94
N GLN A 31 0.08 6.72 -7.36
CA GLN A 31 0.20 7.97 -8.12
C GLN A 31 1.43 7.99 -9.03
N TYR A 32 2.59 7.55 -8.53
CA TYR A 32 3.81 7.44 -9.33
C TYR A 32 3.63 6.49 -10.53
N ARG A 33 2.83 5.42 -10.37
CA ARG A 33 2.49 4.49 -11.44
C ARG A 33 1.40 4.99 -12.39
N GLY A 34 0.79 6.14 -12.10
CA GLY A 34 -0.41 6.61 -12.81
C GLY A 34 -1.62 5.69 -12.61
N ASP A 35 -1.65 4.97 -11.50
CA ASP A 35 -2.69 4.00 -11.14
C ASP A 35 -3.80 4.72 -10.33
N ASP A 36 -5.06 4.56 -10.75
CA ASP A 36 -6.23 5.16 -10.10
C ASP A 36 -6.81 4.32 -8.96
N GLY A 37 -6.12 3.23 -8.61
CA GLY A 37 -6.39 2.40 -7.47
C GLY A 37 -6.46 3.20 -6.16
N ARG A 38 -7.33 2.74 -5.27
CA ARG A 38 -7.53 3.29 -3.93
C ARG A 38 -7.21 2.18 -2.93
N PRO A 39 -6.16 2.33 -2.12
CA PRO A 39 -5.84 1.34 -1.10
C PRO A 39 -6.89 1.34 0.02
N SER A 40 -7.16 0.17 0.58
CA SER A 40 -8.01 -0.07 1.74
C SER A 40 -7.47 -1.25 2.55
N ASP A 41 -7.98 -1.44 3.78
CA ASP A 41 -7.56 -2.52 4.68
C ASP A 41 -6.03 -2.62 4.83
N VAL A 42 -5.40 -1.47 5.08
CA VAL A 42 -3.93 -1.38 5.14
C VAL A 42 -3.39 -2.05 6.39
N GLU A 43 -2.41 -2.92 6.18
CA GLU A 43 -1.62 -3.59 7.20
C GLU A 43 -0.13 -3.32 6.95
N ILE A 44 0.63 -3.13 8.02
CA ILE A 44 2.07 -2.94 7.98
C ILE A 44 2.70 -3.87 9.03
N GLU A 45 3.74 -4.59 8.62
CA GLU A 45 4.49 -5.53 9.45
C GLU A 45 5.99 -5.35 9.20
N TYR A 46 6.79 -5.56 10.25
CA TYR A 46 8.24 -5.66 10.15
C TYR A 46 8.64 -7.14 10.28
N ASP A 47 9.47 -7.58 9.35
CA ASP A 47 10.03 -8.92 9.28
C ASP A 47 11.49 -8.87 9.77
N ASP A 48 11.73 -9.38 10.98
CA ASP A 48 13.04 -9.34 11.63
C ASP A 48 14.04 -10.34 11.05
N GLU A 49 13.58 -11.39 10.37
CA GLU A 49 14.45 -12.37 9.73
C GLU A 49 15.15 -11.78 8.51
N TYR A 50 14.44 -10.93 7.76
CA TYR A 50 14.92 -10.34 6.52
C TYR A 50 15.23 -8.83 6.61
N ASP A 51 14.94 -8.19 7.74
CA ASP A 51 15.07 -6.74 7.95
C ASP A 51 14.26 -5.92 6.92
N ILE A 52 12.99 -6.33 6.73
CA ILE A 52 12.08 -5.80 5.70
C ILE A 52 10.83 -5.25 6.38
N VAL A 53 10.34 -4.10 5.89
CA VAL A 53 8.99 -3.63 6.18
C VAL A 53 8.08 -4.03 5.03
N ARG A 54 7.00 -4.74 5.35
CA ARG A 54 5.97 -5.18 4.40
C ARG A 54 4.67 -4.43 4.65
N ILE A 55 4.15 -3.83 3.59
CA ILE A 55 2.85 -3.16 3.57
C ILE A 55 1.90 -3.96 2.69
N LYS A 56 0.74 -4.34 3.23
CA LYS A 56 -0.34 -5.04 2.53
C LYS A 56 -1.57 -4.15 2.47
N ALA A 57 -2.26 -4.15 1.34
CA ALA A 57 -3.52 -3.45 1.17
C ALA A 57 -4.39 -4.08 0.09
N ASN A 58 -5.70 -3.97 0.24
CA ASN A 58 -6.66 -4.18 -0.83
C ASN A 58 -6.64 -2.95 -1.76
N ILE A 59 -6.73 -3.15 -3.08
CA ILE A 59 -6.78 -2.04 -4.05
C ILE A 59 -8.15 -2.06 -4.73
N HIS A 60 -8.87 -0.95 -4.63
CA HIS A 60 -10.13 -0.73 -5.33
C HIS A 60 -9.92 0.22 -6.51
N TYR A 61 -10.29 -0.19 -7.71
CA TYR A 61 -10.20 0.64 -8.90
C TYR A 61 -11.53 1.36 -9.14
N LEU A 62 -11.49 2.69 -9.19
CA LEU A 62 -12.67 3.51 -9.49
C LEU A 62 -13.07 3.32 -10.96
N GLY A 63 -14.06 2.47 -11.22
CA GLY A 63 -14.54 2.18 -12.58
C GLY A 63 -14.75 0.70 -12.88
N ASN A 64 -14.38 -0.19 -11.96
CA ASN A 64 -14.73 -1.62 -12.04
C ASN A 64 -16.01 -1.98 -11.29
N ASP A 65 -16.83 -1.00 -10.91
CA ASP A 65 -18.28 -1.17 -10.87
C ASP A 65 -18.76 -1.30 -12.32
N HIS A 66 -18.46 -2.45 -12.93
CA HIS A 66 -19.17 -2.89 -14.12
C HIS A 66 -20.62 -3.04 -13.64
N THR A 67 -21.41 -1.97 -13.82
CA THR A 67 -22.85 -2.05 -13.80
C THR A 67 -23.21 -3.28 -14.61
N THR A 68 -23.77 -4.28 -13.93
CA THR A 68 -24.28 -5.48 -14.56
C THR A 68 -25.26 -5.04 -15.63
N PHE A 69 -24.81 -4.91 -16.88
CA PHE A 69 -25.68 -4.58 -17.99
C PHE A 69 -26.47 -5.85 -18.28
N ARG A 70 -27.58 -5.99 -17.57
CA ARG A 70 -28.57 -7.04 -17.79
C ARG A 70 -29.55 -6.50 -18.83
N MET A 71 -29.28 -6.76 -20.11
CA MET A 71 -30.33 -6.81 -21.13
C MET A 71 -31.04 -8.15 -21.06
#